data_AF-A0A7W1RBT8-F1
#
_entry.id   AF-A0A7W1RBT8-F1
#
_cell.length_a   1.000
_cell.length_b   1.000
_cell.length_c   1.000
_cell.angle_alpha   90.00
_cell.angle_beta   90.00
_cell.angle_gamma   90.00
#
_symmetry.space_group_name_H-M   'P 1'
#
loop_
_entity.id
_entity.type
_entity.pdbx_description
1 polymer ?
#
loop_
_entity_poly.entity_id
_entity_poly.type
_entity_poly.pdbx_seq_one_letter_code
_entity_poly.pdbx_strand_id
1 'polypeptide(L)'
;MSGTTGFTRQFPHAASRLLLLCAVALGVWLALVPRASAVEALLPDLVADPPAGISLETSTTEGGLKKTAEPQLLLRFNGYIHNLGPGAVDFRGSRKSTGEAMKVFQRVYNSDGSFKEEPSAAELLYASADGHEHWHLQRAAKYSLWNSA
;
A
#
# COMPACT_ATOMS: atom_id res chain seq x y z
N MET A 1 -56.15 -16.78 72.17
CA MET A 1 -55.78 -17.61 71.00
C MET A 1 -55.98 -16.76 69.75
N SER A 2 -54.91 -16.37 69.06
CA SER A 2 -54.94 -15.87 67.68
C SER A 2 -53.59 -16.16 67.05
N GLY A 3 -53.58 -16.98 66.00
CA GLY A 3 -52.36 -17.44 65.35
C GLY A 3 -51.92 -16.52 64.21
N THR A 4 -50.62 -16.26 64.14
CA THR A 4 -49.97 -15.53 63.06
C THR A 4 -49.79 -16.41 61.82
N THR A 5 -50.06 -15.90 60.62
CA THR A 5 -49.66 -16.54 59.36
C THR A 5 -48.98 -15.55 58.42
N GLY A 6 -47.65 -15.50 58.48
CA GLY A 6 -46.83 -14.80 57.49
C GLY A 6 -46.61 -15.68 56.25
N PHE A 7 -46.95 -15.17 55.06
CA PHE A 7 -46.80 -15.91 53.81
C PHE A 7 -45.50 -15.54 53.09
N THR A 8 -44.40 -16.23 53.42
CA THR A 8 -43.12 -16.07 52.73
C THR A 8 -43.19 -16.67 51.33
N ARG A 9 -43.28 -15.82 50.29
CA ARG A 9 -43.15 -16.24 48.89
C ARG A 9 -41.75 -16.79 48.63
N GLN A 10 -41.60 -18.11 48.64
CA GLN A 10 -40.42 -18.78 48.08
C GLN A 10 -40.44 -18.61 46.56
N PHE A 11 -39.57 -17.76 46.03
CA PHE A 11 -39.30 -17.72 44.59
C PHE A 11 -38.51 -18.99 44.18
N PRO A 12 -38.85 -19.67 43.08
CA PRO A 12 -38.24 -20.94 42.73
C PRO A 12 -36.76 -20.76 42.34
N HIS A 13 -35.85 -21.25 43.19
CA HIS A 13 -34.39 -21.23 42.96
C HIS A 13 -33.98 -21.83 41.60
N ALA A 14 -34.79 -22.72 41.03
CA ALA A 14 -34.59 -23.29 39.70
C ALA A 14 -34.59 -22.23 38.58
N ALA A 15 -35.50 -21.25 38.61
CA ALA A 15 -35.56 -20.20 37.59
C ALA A 15 -34.33 -19.29 37.62
N SER A 16 -33.84 -18.96 38.82
CA SER A 16 -32.64 -18.15 39.01
C SER A 16 -31.36 -18.87 38.54
N ARG A 17 -31.26 -20.19 38.80
CA ARG A 17 -30.16 -21.02 38.28
C ARG A 17 -30.17 -21.16 36.76
N LEU A 18 -31.36 -21.30 36.15
CA LEU A 18 -31.50 -21.40 34.70
C LEU A 18 -31.09 -20.09 34.01
N LEU A 19 -31.51 -18.94 34.54
CA LEU A 19 -31.10 -17.61 34.06
C LEU A 19 -29.58 -17.42 34.14
N LEU A 20 -28.94 -17.86 35.24
CA LEU A 20 -27.48 -17.80 35.38
C LEU A 20 -26.76 -18.65 34.32
N LEU A 21 -27.25 -19.87 34.07
CA LEU A 21 -26.69 -20.76 33.05
C LEU A 21 -26.84 -20.19 31.63
N CYS A 22 -28.00 -19.60 31.30
CA CYS A 22 -28.20 -18.92 30.02
C CYS A 22 -27.28 -17.69 29.86
N ALA A 23 -27.08 -16.89 30.92
CA ALA A 23 -26.18 -15.74 30.89
C ALA A 23 -24.71 -16.16 30.71
N VAL A 24 -24.26 -17.21 31.40
CA VAL A 24 -22.91 -17.76 31.23
C VAL A 24 -22.73 -18.38 29.84
N ALA A 25 -23.70 -19.15 29.34
CA ALA A 25 -23.64 -19.72 28.00
C ALA A 25 -23.56 -18.64 26.92
N LEU A 26 -24.36 -17.57 27.02
CA LEU A 26 -24.30 -16.43 26.11
C LEU A 26 -22.98 -15.66 26.19
N GLY A 27 -22.43 -15.47 27.40
CA GLY A 27 -21.13 -14.84 27.61
C GLY A 27 -19.97 -15.64 27.00
N VAL A 28 -19.97 -16.97 27.15
CA VAL A 28 -19.01 -17.86 26.49
C VAL A 28 -19.18 -17.83 24.97
N TRP A 29 -20.43 -17.84 24.47
CA TRP A 29 -20.69 -17.76 23.03
C TRP A 29 -20.14 -16.46 22.42
N LEU A 30 -20.40 -15.32 23.06
CA LEU A 30 -19.87 -14.00 22.66
C LEU A 30 -18.33 -13.92 22.72
N ALA A 31 -17.69 -14.60 23.68
CA ALA A 31 -16.24 -14.67 23.79
C ALA A 31 -15.58 -15.58 22.73
N LEU A 32 -16.33 -16.53 22.16
CA LEU A 32 -15.89 -17.42 21.09
C LEU A 32 -16.24 -16.93 19.68
N VAL A 33 -16.95 -15.79 19.52
CA VAL A 33 -17.15 -15.18 18.21
C VAL A 33 -15.80 -14.70 17.67
N PRO A 34 -15.31 -15.22 16.53
CA PRO A 34 -14.09 -14.70 15.92
C PRO A 34 -14.32 -13.24 15.54
N ARG A 35 -13.53 -12.33 16.14
CA ARG A 35 -13.48 -10.95 15.66
C ARG A 35 -12.89 -10.96 14.26
N ALA A 36 -13.63 -10.41 13.30
CA ALA A 36 -13.05 -10.09 12.00
C ALA A 36 -11.88 -9.13 12.23
N SER A 37 -10.69 -9.52 11.78
CA SER A 37 -9.55 -8.60 11.69
C SER A 37 -9.93 -7.42 10.79
N ALA A 38 -9.47 -6.22 11.13
CA ALA A 38 -9.61 -5.09 10.23
C ALA A 38 -8.83 -5.40 8.94
N VAL A 39 -9.48 -5.22 7.79
CA VAL A 39 -8.83 -5.30 6.48
C VAL A 39 -7.95 -4.05 6.36
N GLU A 40 -6.64 -4.25 6.28
CA GLU A 40 -5.63 -3.19 6.32
C GLU A 40 -5.01 -3.00 4.93
N ALA A 41 -4.85 -1.74 4.51
CA ALA A 41 -4.19 -1.42 3.25
C ALA A 41 -2.67 -1.63 3.37
N LEU A 42 -2.13 -2.54 2.55
CA LEU A 42 -0.70 -2.77 2.46
C LEU A 42 -0.10 -1.70 1.54
N LEU A 43 0.63 -0.76 2.11
CA LEU A 43 1.26 0.34 1.38
C LEU A 43 2.74 0.02 1.07
N PRO A 44 3.25 0.42 -0.10
CA PRO A 44 4.69 0.44 -0.35
C PRO A 44 5.35 1.58 0.45
N ASP A 45 6.62 1.41 0.78
CA ASP A 45 7.50 2.43 1.34
C ASP A 45 8.80 2.40 0.56
N LEU A 46 9.05 3.44 -0.26
CA LEU A 46 10.13 3.45 -1.23
C LEU A 46 11.34 4.21 -0.72
N VAL A 47 12.44 3.48 -0.54
CA VAL A 47 13.72 4.00 -0.06
C VAL A 47 14.71 4.01 -1.23
N ALA A 48 15.30 5.18 -1.49
CA ALA A 48 16.41 5.30 -2.43
C ALA A 48 17.72 4.99 -1.71
N ASP A 49 18.46 3.99 -2.20
CA ASP A 49 19.73 3.57 -1.62
C ASP A 49 20.89 4.49 -2.07
N PRO A 50 22.02 4.50 -1.33
CA PRO A 50 23.21 5.24 -1.73
C PRO A 50 23.68 4.83 -3.15
N PRO A 51 23.99 5.80 -4.03
CA PRO A 51 24.44 5.50 -5.38
C PRO A 51 25.80 4.79 -5.38
N ALA A 52 25.97 3.81 -6.25
CA ALA A 52 27.20 3.02 -6.38
C ALA A 52 27.79 3.12 -7.80
N GLY A 53 29.04 2.66 -7.98
CA GLY A 53 29.66 2.60 -9.31
C GLY A 53 29.82 3.98 -9.99
N ILE A 54 30.17 5.01 -9.21
CA ILE A 54 30.26 6.39 -9.68
C ILE A 54 31.39 6.53 -10.71
N SER A 55 31.10 7.11 -11.86
CA SER A 55 32.08 7.43 -12.90
C SER A 55 31.76 8.74 -13.62
N LEU A 56 32.77 9.31 -14.29
CA LEU A 56 32.64 10.43 -15.21
C LEU A 56 32.94 9.94 -16.63
N GLU A 57 32.05 10.25 -17.56
CA GLU A 57 32.16 9.83 -18.96
C GLU A 57 31.74 10.96 -19.90
N THR A 58 32.46 11.14 -21.01
CA THR A 58 32.04 12.08 -22.07
C THR A 58 31.20 11.33 -23.11
N SER A 59 29.95 11.75 -23.32
CA SER A 59 29.07 11.21 -24.35
C SER A 59 28.70 12.25 -25.41
N THR A 60 28.60 11.82 -26.66
CA THR A 60 28.10 12.60 -27.81
C THR A 60 26.75 12.10 -28.32
N THR A 61 26.13 11.14 -27.61
CA THR A 61 24.84 10.51 -27.94
C THR A 61 23.81 10.53 -26.81
N GLU A 62 24.22 10.74 -25.55
CA GLU A 62 23.35 10.67 -24.35
C GLU A 62 23.37 11.98 -23.52
N GLY A 63 22.55 12.06 -22.46
CA GLY A 63 22.61 13.14 -21.47
C GLY A 63 21.60 14.29 -21.66
N GLY A 64 20.76 14.25 -22.70
CA GLY A 64 19.88 15.36 -23.04
C GLY A 64 20.62 16.42 -23.87
N LEU A 65 21.33 15.96 -24.90
CA LEU A 65 22.09 16.80 -25.83
C LEU A 65 21.21 17.87 -26.46
N LYS A 66 21.68 19.12 -26.43
CA LYS A 66 21.03 20.24 -27.13
C LYS A 66 21.26 20.18 -28.65
N LYS A 67 22.33 19.51 -29.08
CA LYS A 67 22.72 19.26 -30.47
C LYS A 67 23.41 17.91 -30.55
N THR A 68 23.07 17.11 -31.56
CA THR A 68 23.78 15.86 -31.86
C THR A 68 25.28 16.12 -32.07
N ALA A 69 26.13 15.22 -31.56
CA ALA A 69 27.59 15.28 -31.62
C ALA A 69 28.30 16.36 -30.76
N GLU A 70 27.57 17.18 -29.98
CA GLU A 70 28.20 18.03 -28.95
C GLU A 70 28.53 17.17 -27.70
N PRO A 71 29.79 17.10 -27.23
CA PRO A 71 30.16 16.26 -26.09
C PRO A 71 29.63 16.84 -24.76
N GLN A 72 28.96 16.00 -23.98
CA GLN A 72 28.57 16.29 -22.59
C GLN A 72 29.32 15.40 -21.62
N LEU A 73 29.80 15.98 -20.52
CA LEU A 73 30.34 15.24 -19.38
C LEU A 73 29.19 14.76 -18.49
N LEU A 74 29.05 13.44 -18.37
CA LEU A 74 28.01 12.77 -17.62
C LEU A 74 28.58 12.23 -16.30
N LEU A 75 27.87 12.50 -15.20
CA LEU A 75 28.04 11.77 -13.93
C LEU A 75 27.17 10.52 -13.99
N ARG A 76 27.79 9.35 -14.16
CA ARG A 76 27.09 8.06 -14.15
C ARG A 76 27.20 7.40 -12.77
N PHE A 77 26.17 6.67 -12.39
CA PHE A 77 26.10 5.86 -11.18
C PHE A 77 24.96 4.86 -11.29
N ASN A 78 25.02 3.77 -10.53
CA ASN A 78 23.89 2.89 -10.31
C ASN A 78 23.00 3.49 -9.22
N GLY A 79 21.73 3.78 -9.55
CA GLY A 79 20.69 4.12 -8.59
C GLY A 79 19.84 2.90 -8.27
N TYR A 80 19.57 2.65 -6.99
CA TYR A 80 18.68 1.60 -6.53
C TYR A 80 17.56 2.19 -5.70
N ILE A 81 16.37 1.64 -5.84
CA ILE A 81 15.21 1.92 -5.00
C ILE A 81 14.67 0.58 -4.54
N HIS A 82 14.56 0.37 -3.23
CA HIS A 82 13.91 -0.80 -2.66
C HIS A 82 12.58 -0.42 -2.01
N ASN A 83 11.72 -1.41 -1.87
CA ASN A 83 10.45 -1.29 -1.16
C ASN A 83 10.59 -1.92 0.22
N LEU A 84 10.57 -1.09 1.26
CA LEU A 84 10.60 -1.49 2.67
C LEU A 84 9.19 -1.80 3.20
N GLY A 85 8.15 -1.32 2.51
CA GLY A 85 6.75 -1.44 2.93
C GLY A 85 6.14 -2.82 2.60
N PRO A 86 5.08 -3.22 3.31
CA PRO A 86 4.41 -4.52 3.10
C PRO A 86 3.58 -4.58 1.80
N GLY A 87 3.27 -3.44 1.17
CA GLY A 87 2.48 -3.35 -0.06
C GLY A 87 3.33 -3.29 -1.32
N ALA A 88 2.79 -3.75 -2.45
CA ALA A 88 3.47 -3.68 -3.75
C ALA A 88 3.41 -2.27 -4.38
N VAL A 89 4.40 -1.96 -5.22
CA VAL A 89 4.35 -0.81 -6.14
C VAL A 89 3.71 -1.26 -7.45
N ASP A 90 2.38 -1.14 -7.55
CA ASP A 90 1.58 -1.53 -8.72
C ASP A 90 0.90 -0.28 -9.31
N PHE A 91 1.47 0.26 -10.40
CA PHE A 91 0.88 1.35 -11.17
C PHE A 91 0.28 0.84 -12.48
N ARG A 92 -0.96 1.21 -12.77
CA ARG A 92 -1.72 0.72 -13.92
C ARG A 92 -2.18 1.88 -14.82
N GLY A 93 -1.91 1.74 -16.11
CA GLY A 93 -2.36 2.67 -17.15
C GLY A 93 -3.59 2.15 -17.88
N SER A 94 -4.55 3.04 -18.14
CA SER A 94 -5.75 2.74 -18.93
C SER A 94 -6.12 3.91 -19.84
N ARG A 95 -6.40 3.61 -21.12
CA ARG A 95 -6.98 4.53 -22.11
C ARG A 95 -7.77 3.73 -23.16
N LYS A 96 -8.76 4.36 -23.79
CA LYS A 96 -9.64 3.69 -24.77
C LYS A 96 -8.99 3.51 -26.15
N SER A 97 -8.07 4.39 -26.52
CA SER A 97 -7.33 4.35 -27.79
C SER A 97 -5.97 5.06 -27.61
N THR A 98 -5.11 5.06 -28.63
CA THR A 98 -3.83 5.80 -28.60
C THR A 98 -3.97 7.31 -28.71
N GLY A 99 -5.12 7.83 -29.15
CA GLY A 99 -5.41 9.27 -29.19
C GLY A 99 -5.97 9.85 -27.87
N GLU A 100 -6.26 8.99 -26.89
CA GLU A 100 -6.83 9.37 -25.60
C GLU A 100 -5.74 9.49 -24.53
N ALA A 101 -5.91 10.42 -23.58
CA ALA A 101 -4.99 10.57 -22.46
C ALA A 101 -4.91 9.29 -21.60
N MET A 102 -3.69 8.91 -21.21
CA MET A 102 -3.48 7.79 -20.30
C MET A 102 -3.94 8.17 -18.89
N LYS A 103 -4.91 7.42 -18.34
CA LYS A 103 -5.26 7.49 -16.91
C LYS A 103 -4.38 6.53 -16.15
N VAL A 104 -3.78 7.00 -15.06
CA VAL A 104 -2.90 6.18 -14.21
C VAL A 104 -3.51 6.03 -12.83
N PHE A 105 -3.44 4.81 -12.30
CA PHE A 105 -3.94 4.45 -10.98
C PHE A 105 -2.84 3.71 -10.22
N GLN A 106 -2.75 3.91 -8.90
CA GLN A 106 -2.02 3.01 -8.03
C GLN A 106 -2.98 1.94 -7.53
N ARG A 107 -2.62 0.66 -7.66
CA ARG A 107 -3.36 -0.43 -7.05
C ARG A 107 -2.77 -0.73 -5.68
N VAL A 108 -3.58 -0.54 -4.65
CA VAL A 108 -3.25 -0.82 -3.25
C VAL A 108 -3.96 -2.12 -2.87
N TYR A 109 -3.18 -3.14 -2.49
CA TYR A 109 -3.71 -4.41 -2.00
C TYR A 109 -3.96 -4.33 -0.50
N ASN A 110 -4.97 -5.05 -0.01
CA ASN A 110 -5.25 -5.15 1.40
C ASN A 110 -4.78 -6.51 1.97
N SER A 111 -4.74 -6.62 3.29
CA SER A 111 -4.32 -7.83 4.02
C SER A 111 -5.17 -9.08 3.77
N ASP A 112 -6.38 -8.95 3.20
CA ASP A 112 -7.25 -10.05 2.78
C ASP A 112 -7.11 -10.43 1.29
N GLY A 113 -6.20 -9.78 0.55
CA GLY A 113 -5.98 -9.97 -0.88
C GLY A 113 -6.94 -9.20 -1.79
N SER A 114 -7.93 -8.48 -1.22
CA SER A 114 -8.69 -7.48 -1.99
C SER A 114 -7.79 -6.30 -2.38
N PHE A 115 -8.27 -5.42 -3.26
CA PHE A 115 -7.52 -4.22 -3.64
C PHE A 115 -8.44 -3.04 -3.93
N LYS A 116 -7.87 -1.84 -3.87
CA LYS A 116 -8.47 -0.59 -4.37
C LYS A 116 -7.55 0.02 -5.43
N GLU A 117 -8.14 0.70 -6.41
CA GLU A 117 -7.40 1.54 -7.36
C GLU A 117 -7.58 3.01 -6.98
N GLU A 118 -6.48 3.68 -6.66
CA GLU A 118 -6.44 5.12 -6.34
C GLU A 118 -5.99 5.89 -7.58
N PRO A 119 -6.73 6.93 -8.03
CA PRO A 119 -6.28 7.80 -9.12
C PRO A 119 -4.93 8.45 -8.80
N SER A 120 -4.01 8.48 -9.77
CA SER A 120 -2.67 9.04 -9.60
C SER A 120 -2.35 10.12 -10.64
N ALA A 121 -1.54 11.10 -10.24
CA ALA A 121 -0.93 12.09 -11.12
C ALA A 121 0.41 11.60 -11.74
N ALA A 122 0.73 10.32 -11.58
CA ALA A 122 1.82 9.67 -12.29
C ALA A 122 1.56 9.61 -13.80
N GLU A 123 2.62 9.57 -14.59
CA GLU A 123 2.57 9.42 -16.05
C GLU A 123 3.24 8.11 -16.46
N LEU A 124 2.63 7.43 -17.42
CA LEU A 124 3.20 6.26 -18.08
C LEU A 124 3.44 6.61 -19.56
N LEU A 125 4.72 6.67 -19.95
CA LEU A 125 5.13 6.90 -21.33
C LEU A 125 5.72 5.61 -21.89
N TYR A 126 5.37 5.26 -23.12
CA TYR A 126 5.99 4.11 -23.80
C TYR A 126 7.38 4.51 -24.26
N ALA A 127 8.39 3.77 -23.83
CA ALA A 127 9.73 3.89 -24.39
C ALA A 127 9.87 2.99 -25.62
N SER A 128 10.76 3.40 -26.51
CA SER A 128 11.21 2.64 -27.69
C SER A 128 12.65 3.00 -28.04
N ALA A 129 13.47 3.31 -27.03
CA ALA A 129 14.66 4.17 -27.04
C ALA A 129 15.89 3.64 -27.85
N ASP A 130 16.99 3.16 -27.25
CA ASP A 130 17.26 2.44 -25.99
C ASP A 130 16.94 0.93 -25.97
N GLY A 131 16.15 0.42 -26.93
CA GLY A 131 15.85 -1.02 -27.04
C GLY A 131 14.87 -1.55 -25.98
N HIS A 132 14.27 -0.68 -25.16
CA HIS A 132 13.24 -1.05 -24.21
C HIS A 132 11.84 -0.93 -24.84
N GLU A 133 11.10 -2.03 -24.91
CA GLU A 133 9.71 -2.07 -25.40
C GLU A 133 8.70 -2.12 -24.24
N HIS A 134 8.74 -1.11 -23.34
CA HIS A 134 7.85 -1.09 -22.17
C HIS A 134 7.45 0.33 -21.71
N TRP A 135 6.48 0.37 -20.79
CA TRP A 135 5.96 1.61 -20.19
C TRP A 135 6.87 2.08 -19.05
N HIS A 136 7.47 3.27 -19.19
CA HIS A 136 8.24 3.93 -18.14
C HIS A 136 7.31 4.74 -17.21
N LEU A 137 7.39 4.46 -15.90
CA LEU A 137 6.83 5.32 -14.86
C LEU A 137 7.68 6.60 -14.75
N GLN A 138 7.09 7.72 -15.16
CA GLN A 138 7.79 9.00 -15.16
C GLN A 138 7.98 9.55 -13.75
N ARG A 139 9.10 10.26 -13.54
CA ARG A 139 9.44 10.94 -12.28
C ARG A 139 9.52 10.02 -11.05
N ALA A 140 9.78 8.72 -11.25
CA ALA A 140 9.96 7.74 -10.17
C ALA A 140 11.19 8.04 -9.28
N ALA A 141 12.18 8.77 -9.79
CA ALA A 141 13.34 9.24 -9.05
C ALA A 141 13.66 10.71 -9.41
N LYS A 142 14.32 11.42 -8.49
CA LYS A 142 14.89 12.75 -8.74
C LYS A 142 16.37 12.74 -8.36
N TYR A 143 17.23 13.04 -9.33
CA TYR A 143 18.66 13.19 -9.10
C TYR A 143 19.02 14.67 -8.98
N SER A 144 19.96 14.99 -8.09
CA SER A 144 20.42 16.35 -7.83
C SER A 144 21.84 16.31 -7.28
N LEU A 145 22.70 17.20 -7.77
CA LEU A 145 24.06 17.39 -7.29
C LEU A 145 24.11 18.66 -6.44
N TRP A 146 24.75 18.57 -5.27
CA TRP A 146 24.84 19.64 -4.28
C TRP A 146 26.31 19.93 -3.97
N ASN A 147 26.61 21.18 -3.63
CA ASN A 147 27.87 21.57 -3.02
C ASN A 147 27.78 21.47 -1.49
N SER A 148 28.92 21.43 -0.80
CA SER A 148 28.99 21.75 0.62
C SER A 148 28.86 23.27 0.78
N ALA A 149 27.71 23.72 1.30
CA ALA A 149 27.44 25.14 1.58
C ALA A 149 28.43 25.72 2.60
#